data_AF-A0A533V4W2-F1
#
_entry.id   AF-A0A533V4W2-F1
#
_cell.length_a   1.000
_cell.length_b   1.000
_cell.length_c   1.000
_cell.angle_alpha   90.00
_cell.angle_beta   90.00
_cell.angle_gamma   90.00
#
_symmetry.space_group_name_H-M   'P 1'
#
loop_
_entity.id
_entity.type
_entity.pdbx_description
1 polymer ?
#
loop_
_entity_poly.entity_id
_entity_poly.type
_entity_poly.pdbx_seq_one_letter_code
_entity_poly.pdbx_strand_id
1 'polypeptide(L)'
;MNKDTFTVSITAGIAVVLLLFGGTGTNTIRFNTGYAQTETLGAPIFVEKGSDSIKRDIGPNTTQYTFTSNGTLNGNLEYNKKGQYVSISKGNNVTFDQGKGVITTKDGSETANYTFIEVGNGTDYQGASVYSTNSTGKLSFLNNIVVIFKGGYDESGNYALHQWRWK
;
A
#
# COMPACT_ATOMS: atom_id res chain seq x y z
N MET A 1 -53.05 2.35 -5.98
CA MET A 1 -52.02 2.36 -7.05
C MET A 1 -50.67 2.46 -6.35
N ASN A 2 -50.05 1.31 -6.10
CA ASN A 2 -48.86 1.18 -5.26
C ASN A 2 -47.63 1.69 -6.02
N LYS A 3 -46.91 2.67 -5.47
CA LYS A 3 -45.61 3.09 -5.97
C LYS A 3 -44.55 2.25 -5.26
N ASP A 4 -44.14 1.16 -5.88
CA ASP A 4 -42.95 0.44 -5.45
C ASP A 4 -41.73 1.22 -5.94
N THR A 5 -41.24 2.12 -5.09
CA THR A 5 -39.93 2.76 -5.24
C THR A 5 -38.84 1.71 -5.03
N PHE A 6 -38.15 1.32 -6.09
CA PHE A 6 -36.91 0.57 -5.99
C PHE A 6 -35.73 1.54 -5.93
N THR A 7 -35.08 1.61 -4.77
CA THR A 7 -33.82 2.33 -4.58
C THR A 7 -32.67 1.41 -4.97
N VAL A 8 -31.92 1.75 -6.03
CA VAL A 8 -30.69 1.03 -6.40
C VAL A 8 -29.51 1.88 -5.94
N SER A 9 -28.76 1.39 -4.94
CA SER A 9 -27.49 1.97 -4.52
C SER A 9 -26.41 1.61 -5.55
N ILE A 10 -25.96 2.60 -6.31
CA ILE A 10 -24.86 2.42 -7.26
C ILE A 10 -23.54 2.54 -6.47
N THR A 11 -22.90 1.41 -6.20
CA THR A 11 -21.47 1.37 -5.85
C THR A 11 -20.77 0.60 -6.95
N ALA A 12 -19.98 1.36 -7.73
CA ALA A 12 -19.07 0.93 -8.80
C ALA A 12 -19.69 0.27 -10.05
N GLY A 13 -19.50 0.95 -11.19
CA GLY A 13 -19.40 0.28 -12.50
C GLY A 13 -20.33 0.78 -13.60
N ILE A 14 -19.91 1.86 -14.29
CA ILE A 14 -20.16 2.20 -15.70
C ILE A 14 -21.55 1.86 -16.27
N ALA A 15 -22.44 2.85 -16.34
CA ALA A 15 -23.69 2.79 -17.10
C ALA A 15 -23.66 3.76 -18.29
N VAL A 16 -23.25 3.29 -19.48
CA VAL A 16 -23.56 3.87 -20.81
C VAL A 16 -23.44 2.69 -21.80
N VAL A 17 -24.43 2.29 -22.61
CA VAL A 17 -24.99 2.99 -23.78
C VAL A 17 -26.38 2.41 -24.11
N LEU A 18 -27.35 3.29 -24.34
CA LEU A 18 -28.62 3.03 -25.04
C LEU A 18 -28.35 2.70 -26.51
N LEU A 19 -28.81 1.55 -27.00
CA LEU A 19 -28.97 1.31 -28.43
C LEU A 19 -30.45 1.09 -28.76
N LEU A 20 -31.01 2.13 -29.39
CA LEU A 20 -32.35 2.16 -29.96
C LEU A 20 -32.41 1.31 -31.24
N PHE A 21 -33.43 0.45 -31.28
CA PHE A 21 -34.20 -0.09 -32.41
C PHE A 21 -33.51 -0.81 -33.58
N GLY A 22 -34.01 -2.03 -33.85
CA GLY A 22 -34.13 -2.57 -35.20
C GLY A 22 -33.42 -3.89 -35.49
N GLY A 23 -33.86 -4.98 -34.87
CA GLY A 23 -33.46 -6.33 -35.28
C GLY A 23 -33.54 -7.33 -34.15
N THR A 24 -34.44 -8.32 -34.26
CA THR A 24 -34.53 -9.47 -33.36
C THR A 24 -33.35 -10.41 -33.60
N GLY A 25 -32.15 -9.97 -33.22
CA GLY A 25 -30.99 -10.82 -33.03
C GLY A 25 -30.64 -10.75 -31.56
N THR A 26 -30.99 -11.78 -30.78
CA THR A 26 -30.49 -11.94 -29.42
C THR A 26 -28.99 -12.25 -29.50
N ASN A 27 -28.17 -11.21 -29.62
CA ASN A 27 -26.75 -11.33 -29.35
C ASN A 27 -26.61 -11.45 -27.83
N THR A 28 -26.61 -12.68 -27.31
CA THR A 28 -26.10 -12.92 -25.96
C THR A 28 -24.62 -12.56 -25.97
N ILE A 29 -24.29 -11.35 -25.55
CA ILE A 29 -22.93 -10.99 -25.16
C ILE A 29 -22.65 -11.80 -23.89
N ARG A 30 -21.97 -12.94 -24.04
CA ARG A 30 -21.42 -13.66 -22.90
C ARG A 30 -20.24 -12.86 -22.41
N PHE A 31 -20.42 -12.10 -21.33
CA PHE A 31 -19.30 -11.59 -20.56
C PHE A 31 -18.56 -12.78 -19.97
N ASN A 32 -17.40 -13.14 -20.53
CA ASN A 32 -16.49 -14.05 -19.87
C ASN A 32 -15.88 -13.31 -18.68
N THR A 33 -16.48 -13.45 -17.50
CA THR A 33 -15.97 -12.90 -16.24
C THR A 33 -14.74 -13.66 -15.72
N GLY A 34 -14.11 -14.51 -16.54
CA GLY A 34 -12.98 -15.36 -16.16
C GLY A 34 -11.74 -14.63 -15.64
N TYR A 35 -11.69 -13.30 -15.73
CA TYR A 35 -10.62 -12.46 -15.19
C TYR A 35 -11.03 -11.60 -14.00
N ALA A 36 -12.30 -11.61 -13.60
CA ALA A 36 -12.77 -10.92 -12.40
C ALA A 36 -12.62 -11.86 -11.18
N GLN A 37 -11.40 -12.33 -10.92
CA GLN A 37 -11.09 -12.92 -9.63
C GLN A 37 -10.85 -11.78 -8.64
N THR A 38 -11.65 -11.73 -7.58
CA THR A 38 -11.38 -10.85 -6.44
C THR A 38 -10.19 -11.45 -5.67
N GLU A 39 -8.98 -11.09 -6.08
CA GLU A 39 -7.77 -11.43 -5.32
C GLU A 39 -7.79 -10.68 -3.99
N THR A 40 -7.92 -11.41 -2.89
CA THR A 40 -7.80 -10.85 -1.54
C THR A 40 -6.33 -10.85 -1.13
N LEU A 41 -5.85 -9.76 -0.54
CA LEU A 41 -4.44 -9.63 -0.09
C LEU A 41 -4.04 -10.62 1.01
N GLY A 42 -5.01 -11.28 1.65
CA GLY A 42 -4.78 -12.18 2.78
C GLY A 42 -4.29 -11.44 4.03
N ALA A 43 -3.60 -12.16 4.91
CA ALA A 43 -3.00 -11.59 6.10
C ALA A 43 -1.75 -10.74 5.75
N PRO A 44 -1.51 -9.62 6.45
CA PRO A 44 -0.30 -8.84 6.26
C PRO A 44 0.93 -9.65 6.69
N ILE A 45 2.01 -9.53 5.92
CA ILE A 45 3.30 -10.12 6.23
C ILE A 45 4.11 -9.23 7.16
N PHE A 46 3.90 -7.92 7.13
CA PHE A 46 4.51 -6.97 8.07
C PHE A 46 3.41 -6.22 8.83
N VAL A 47 3.59 -6.12 10.14
CA VAL A 47 2.82 -5.23 11.01
C VAL A 47 3.83 -4.43 11.83
N GLU A 48 3.83 -3.11 11.68
CA GLU A 48 4.85 -2.26 12.31
C GLU A 48 4.31 -0.94 12.84
N LYS A 49 5.07 -0.38 13.78
CA LYS A 49 4.90 0.96 14.31
C LYS A 49 6.23 1.70 14.28
N GLY A 50 6.20 3.00 14.01
CA GLY A 50 7.40 3.80 13.93
C GLY A 50 7.16 5.28 14.11
N SER A 51 8.24 6.03 13.94
CA SER A 51 8.26 7.48 14.10
C SER A 51 9.32 8.09 13.18
N ASP A 52 9.05 9.31 12.74
CA ASP A 52 9.99 10.14 12.00
C ASP A 52 10.71 11.10 12.96
N SER A 53 12.02 11.31 12.77
CA SER A 53 12.84 12.08 13.72
C SER A 53 13.52 13.30 13.10
N ILE A 54 14.31 13.11 12.06
CA ILE A 54 15.06 14.20 11.44
C ILE A 54 14.26 14.74 10.25
N LYS A 55 13.92 16.02 10.27
CA LYS A 55 13.29 16.74 9.15
C LYS A 55 14.25 17.79 8.64
N ARG A 56 14.59 17.74 7.35
CA ARG A 56 15.43 18.75 6.68
C ARG A 56 14.72 19.25 5.43
N ASP A 57 14.50 20.55 5.33
CA ASP A 57 14.03 21.15 4.09
C ASP A 57 15.18 21.17 3.07
N ILE A 58 14.94 20.57 1.91
CA ILE A 58 15.97 20.38 0.87
C ILE A 58 15.58 21.03 -0.47
N GLY A 59 14.49 21.77 -0.51
CA GLY A 59 14.04 22.49 -1.68
C GLY A 59 12.61 22.97 -1.56
N PRO A 60 12.07 23.60 -2.61
CA PRO A 60 10.66 23.92 -2.68
C PRO A 60 9.85 22.65 -2.41
N ASN A 61 8.81 22.76 -1.57
CA ASN A 61 7.84 21.71 -1.28
C ASN A 61 8.43 20.32 -0.98
N THR A 62 9.69 20.26 -0.53
CA THR A 62 10.44 19.01 -0.41
C THR A 62 11.18 18.95 0.92
N THR A 63 10.87 17.92 1.70
CA THR A 63 11.47 17.70 3.02
C THR A 63 12.02 16.28 3.09
N GLN A 64 13.26 16.15 3.57
CA GLN A 64 13.89 14.86 3.84
C GLN A 64 13.62 14.42 5.27
N TYR A 65 13.29 13.14 5.42
CA TYR A 65 12.98 12.50 6.69
C TYR A 65 13.92 11.34 6.97
N THR A 66 14.22 11.09 8.25
CA THR A 66 14.71 9.79 8.71
C THR A 66 13.67 9.15 9.62
N PHE A 67 13.54 7.84 9.53
CA PHE A 67 12.56 7.08 10.28
C PHE A 67 13.17 5.85 10.93
N THR A 68 12.52 5.42 12.01
CA THR A 68 12.76 4.13 12.64
C THR A 68 11.43 3.47 12.98
N SER A 69 11.37 2.16 12.83
CA SER A 69 10.20 1.36 13.24
C SER A 69 10.61 0.02 13.81
N ASN A 70 9.68 -0.59 14.54
CA ASN A 70 9.74 -1.97 14.98
C ASN A 70 8.46 -2.68 14.55
N GLY A 71 8.58 -3.98 14.28
CA GLY A 71 7.44 -4.76 13.85
C GLY A 71 7.64 -6.25 13.94
N THR A 72 6.63 -6.97 13.51
CA THR A 72 6.62 -8.43 13.41
C THR A 72 6.41 -8.84 11.96
N LEU A 73 7.28 -9.72 11.48
CA LEU A 73 7.20 -10.36 10.17
C LEU A 73 6.52 -11.72 10.33
N ASN A 74 5.49 -11.98 9.53
CA ASN A 74 4.62 -13.16 9.59
C ASN A 74 4.08 -13.47 11.02
N GLY A 75 3.90 -12.43 11.83
CA GLY A 75 3.34 -12.50 13.19
C GLY A 75 4.27 -13.04 14.28
N ASN A 76 5.50 -13.47 13.97
CA ASN A 76 6.39 -14.09 14.96
C ASN A 76 7.84 -13.60 14.93
N LEU A 77 8.34 -13.11 13.78
CA LEU A 77 9.71 -12.68 13.65
C LEU A 77 9.84 -11.17 13.91
N GLU A 78 10.34 -10.82 15.08
CA GLU A 78 10.58 -9.42 15.42
C GLU A 78 11.73 -8.80 14.61
N TYR A 79 11.55 -7.55 14.22
CA TYR A 79 12.55 -6.78 13.49
C TYR A 79 12.51 -5.30 13.87
N ASN A 80 13.60 -4.61 13.51
CA ASN A 80 13.65 -3.15 13.43
C ASN A 80 13.91 -2.71 11.99
N LYS A 81 13.42 -1.53 11.63
CA LYS A 81 13.74 -0.84 10.39
C LYS A 81 14.32 0.54 10.70
N LYS A 82 15.22 0.96 9.83
CA LYS A 82 15.71 2.34 9.78
C LYS A 82 15.90 2.75 8.34
N GLY A 83 15.67 4.01 8.04
CA GLY A 83 15.82 4.51 6.68
C GLY A 83 15.63 6.01 6.58
N GLN A 84 15.51 6.45 5.33
CA GLN A 84 15.25 7.83 4.99
C GLN A 84 14.34 7.91 3.77
N TYR A 85 13.58 8.99 3.67
CA TYR A 85 12.78 9.29 2.50
C TYR A 85 12.76 10.78 2.21
N VAL A 86 12.39 11.12 0.99
CA VAL A 86 12.10 12.48 0.56
C VAL A 86 10.60 12.55 0.35
N SER A 87 9.98 13.53 0.99
CA SER A 87 8.57 13.86 0.81
C SER A 87 8.42 15.08 -0.07
N ILE A 88 7.54 14.98 -1.07
CA ILE A 88 7.20 16.07 -1.98
C ILE A 88 5.73 16.44 -1.77
N SER A 89 5.48 17.61 -1.20
CA SER A 89 4.12 18.15 -1.11
C SER A 89 3.60 18.53 -2.50
N LYS A 90 2.42 18.03 -2.85
CA LYS A 90 1.72 18.29 -4.11
C LYS A 90 0.61 19.34 -3.97
N GLY A 91 0.44 19.90 -2.78
CA GLY A 91 -0.72 20.72 -2.42
C GLY A 91 -1.93 19.87 -2.03
N ASN A 92 -2.97 20.50 -1.49
CA ASN A 92 -4.21 19.83 -1.05
C ASN A 92 -3.96 18.66 -0.09
N ASN A 93 -2.98 18.80 0.82
CA ASN A 93 -2.54 17.76 1.76
C ASN A 93 -2.05 16.45 1.11
N VAL A 94 -1.77 16.46 -0.20
CA VAL A 94 -1.21 15.30 -0.89
C VAL A 94 0.31 15.34 -0.83
N THR A 95 0.92 14.22 -0.44
CA THR A 95 2.37 13.99 -0.54
C THR A 95 2.67 12.87 -1.51
N PHE A 96 3.82 12.95 -2.16
CA PHE A 96 4.46 11.81 -2.83
C PHE A 96 5.82 11.60 -2.21
N ASP A 97 6.05 10.42 -1.69
CA ASP A 97 7.23 10.12 -0.90
C ASP A 97 8.01 8.98 -1.56
N GLN A 98 9.34 9.12 -1.59
CA GLN A 98 10.24 8.09 -2.08
C GLN A 98 11.35 7.86 -1.07
N GLY A 99 11.56 6.60 -0.70
CA GLY A 99 12.48 6.26 0.35
C GLY A 99 13.23 4.96 0.16
N LYS A 100 14.14 4.74 1.10
CA LYS A 100 14.92 3.52 1.22
C LYS A 100 15.22 3.23 2.67
N GLY A 101 15.38 1.95 2.98
CA GLY A 101 15.71 1.52 4.33
C GLY A 101 16.30 0.13 4.38
N VAL A 102 16.61 -0.26 5.60
CA VAL A 102 17.10 -1.60 5.95
C VAL A 102 16.20 -2.16 7.03
N ILE A 103 15.77 -3.40 6.86
CA ILE A 103 15.20 -4.22 7.92
C ILE A 103 16.32 -5.06 8.53
N THR A 104 16.32 -5.16 9.86
CA THR A 104 17.23 -5.99 10.65
C THR A 104 16.40 -6.82 11.62
N THR A 105 16.61 -8.13 11.63
CA THR A 105 16.04 -9.02 12.64
C THR A 105 16.41 -8.57 14.07
N LYS A 106 15.57 -8.83 15.07
CA LYS A 106 15.80 -8.37 16.45
C LYS A 106 17.12 -8.86 17.05
N ASP A 107 17.51 -10.09 16.70
CA ASP A 107 18.79 -10.71 17.08
C ASP A 107 19.99 -10.21 16.24
N GLY A 108 19.73 -9.39 15.22
CA GLY A 108 20.75 -8.80 14.35
C GLY A 108 21.35 -9.79 13.34
N SER A 109 20.84 -11.01 13.22
CA SER A 109 21.49 -12.06 12.42
C SER A 109 21.33 -11.86 10.92
N GLU A 110 20.26 -11.19 10.49
CA GLU A 110 19.89 -11.04 9.09
C GLU A 110 19.33 -9.66 8.78
N THR A 111 19.60 -9.20 7.55
CA THR A 111 19.12 -7.92 7.03
C THR A 111 18.51 -8.06 5.63
N ALA A 112 17.63 -7.12 5.27
CA ALA A 112 17.21 -6.92 3.89
C ALA A 112 17.14 -5.41 3.59
N ASN A 113 17.48 -5.04 2.36
CA ASN A 113 17.34 -3.67 1.87
C ASN A 113 15.99 -3.53 1.17
N TYR A 114 15.42 -2.33 1.24
CA TYR A 114 14.24 -2.00 0.46
C TYR A 114 14.22 -0.56 0.00
N THR A 115 13.49 -0.34 -1.08
CA THR A 115 13.08 0.98 -1.56
C THR A 115 11.57 1.03 -1.58
N PHE A 116 10.99 2.22 -1.43
CA PHE A 116 9.55 2.40 -1.46
C PHE A 116 9.14 3.70 -2.11
N ILE A 117 7.89 3.70 -2.57
CA ILE A 117 7.13 4.89 -2.97
C ILE A 117 5.78 4.87 -2.26
N GLU A 118 5.26 6.03 -1.90
CA GLU A 118 3.94 6.16 -1.31
C GLU A 118 3.29 7.51 -1.63
N VAL A 119 1.98 7.54 -1.42
CA VAL A 119 1.15 8.74 -1.51
C VAL A 119 0.42 8.88 -0.18
N GLY A 120 0.55 10.06 0.43
CA GLY A 120 -0.17 10.45 1.64
C GLY A 120 -1.25 11.49 1.35
N ASN A 121 -2.28 11.53 2.19
CA ASN A 121 -3.35 12.55 2.16
C ASN A 121 -3.45 13.34 3.48
N GLY A 122 -2.40 13.31 4.30
CA GLY A 122 -2.31 14.00 5.60
C GLY A 122 -2.59 13.09 6.80
N THR A 123 -3.53 12.16 6.69
CA THR A 123 -3.88 11.21 7.78
C THR A 123 -3.52 9.77 7.43
N ASP A 124 -3.76 9.38 6.18
CA ASP A 124 -3.51 8.05 5.65
C ASP A 124 -2.46 8.10 4.55
N TYR A 125 -1.81 6.97 4.35
CA TYR A 125 -0.90 6.79 3.24
C TYR A 125 -0.90 5.35 2.74
N GLN A 126 -0.59 5.19 1.46
CA GLN A 126 -0.46 3.88 0.83
C GLN A 126 0.65 3.89 -0.20
N GLY A 127 1.26 2.73 -0.40
CA GLY A 127 2.41 2.63 -1.27
C GLY A 127 2.84 1.21 -1.56
N ALA A 128 4.02 1.12 -2.16
CA ALA A 128 4.66 -0.13 -2.49
C ALA A 128 6.15 -0.06 -2.18
N SER A 129 6.70 -1.21 -1.82
CA SER A 129 8.10 -1.40 -1.52
C SER A 129 8.65 -2.63 -2.22
N VAL A 130 9.92 -2.58 -2.59
CA VAL A 130 10.64 -3.69 -3.22
C VAL A 130 11.78 -4.08 -2.30
N TYR A 131 11.88 -5.37 -1.98
CA TYR A 131 12.87 -5.91 -1.06
C TYR A 131 13.94 -6.75 -1.80
N SER A 132 15.15 -6.72 -1.27
CA SER A 132 16.26 -7.58 -1.69
C SER A 132 17.14 -7.96 -0.49
N THR A 133 17.63 -9.19 -0.47
CA THR A 133 18.49 -9.70 0.59
C THR A 133 19.42 -10.80 0.08
N ASN A 134 20.57 -10.95 0.73
CA ASN A 134 21.47 -12.09 0.59
C ASN A 134 21.24 -13.15 1.70
N SER A 135 20.22 -12.98 2.54
CA SER A 135 19.87 -13.96 3.56
C SER A 135 19.49 -15.29 2.93
N THR A 136 20.03 -16.37 3.50
CA THR A 136 19.64 -17.76 3.21
C THR A 136 18.71 -18.33 4.28
N GLY A 137 18.33 -17.53 5.28
CA GLY A 137 17.57 -17.93 6.46
C GLY A 137 16.19 -17.26 6.55
N LYS A 138 15.92 -16.65 7.72
CA LYS A 138 14.61 -16.11 8.14
C LYS A 138 14.03 -15.07 7.18
N LEU A 139 14.88 -14.26 6.55
CA LEU A 139 14.51 -13.19 5.62
C LEU A 139 14.65 -13.58 4.15
N SER A 140 15.12 -14.79 3.82
CA SER A 140 15.39 -15.22 2.43
C SER A 140 14.20 -15.01 1.48
N PHE A 141 12.97 -15.19 1.98
CA PHE A 141 11.74 -15.01 1.20
C PHE A 141 11.46 -13.56 0.80
N LEU A 142 12.15 -12.58 1.40
CA LEU A 142 12.04 -11.17 1.02
C LEU A 142 12.86 -10.82 -0.22
N ASN A 143 13.64 -11.76 -0.76
CA ASN A 143 14.43 -11.48 -1.95
C ASN A 143 13.52 -11.35 -3.17
N ASN A 144 13.63 -10.23 -3.89
CA ASN A 144 12.91 -9.95 -5.13
C ASN A 144 11.38 -9.97 -4.99
N ILE A 145 10.85 -9.50 -3.85
CA ILE A 145 9.41 -9.35 -3.66
C ILE A 145 8.96 -7.90 -3.72
N VAL A 146 7.72 -7.72 -4.17
CA VAL A 146 6.98 -6.47 -4.05
C VAL A 146 5.99 -6.60 -2.89
N VAL A 147 5.91 -5.55 -2.09
CA VAL A 147 5.02 -5.45 -0.94
C VAL A 147 4.23 -4.17 -1.05
N ILE A 148 2.91 -4.26 -1.04
CA ILE A 148 2.03 -3.10 -0.94
C ILE A 148 1.68 -2.85 0.52
N PHE A 149 1.43 -1.60 0.87
CA PHE A 149 1.12 -1.24 2.25
C PHE A 149 0.12 -0.12 2.34
N LYS A 150 -0.53 -0.07 3.50
CA LYS A 150 -1.38 1.04 3.93
C LYS A 150 -1.12 1.31 5.40
N GLY A 151 -1.10 2.59 5.76
CA GLY A 151 -0.93 3.03 7.12
C GLY A 151 -1.57 4.39 7.36
N GLY A 152 -1.34 4.90 8.56
CA GLY A 152 -1.74 6.24 8.96
C GLY A 152 -0.95 6.69 10.18
N TYR A 153 -1.07 7.97 10.48
CA TYR A 153 -0.43 8.60 11.63
C TYR A 153 -1.41 8.73 12.80
N ASP A 154 -0.90 8.55 14.02
CA ASP A 154 -1.60 8.93 15.24
C ASP A 154 -1.42 10.43 15.53
N GLU A 155 -2.13 10.93 16.54
CA GLU A 155 -2.09 12.35 16.95
C GLU A 155 -0.70 12.81 17.41
N SER A 156 0.17 11.88 17.80
CA SER A 156 1.56 12.15 18.20
C SER A 156 2.54 12.10 17.02
N GLY A 157 2.05 11.82 15.81
CA GLY A 157 2.87 11.68 14.60
C GLY A 157 3.63 10.35 14.51
N ASN A 158 3.30 9.36 15.36
CA ASN A 158 3.77 7.99 15.14
C ASN A 158 2.90 7.32 14.10
N TYR A 159 3.46 6.39 13.35
CA TYR A 159 2.73 5.69 12.31
C TYR A 159 2.53 4.22 12.63
N ALA A 160 1.48 3.63 12.04
CA ALA A 160 1.23 2.20 12.03
C ALA A 160 0.98 1.72 10.60
N LEU A 161 1.58 0.57 10.25
CA LEU A 161 1.55 0.02 8.90
C LEU A 161 1.16 -1.45 8.90
N HIS A 162 0.31 -1.80 7.94
CA HIS A 162 0.09 -3.17 7.50
C HIS A 162 0.61 -3.31 6.08
N GLN A 163 1.34 -4.38 5.80
CA GLN A 163 1.97 -4.60 4.51
C GLN A 163 1.76 -6.04 4.03
N TRP A 164 1.42 -6.18 2.76
CA TRP A 164 1.07 -7.45 2.12
C TRP A 164 2.01 -7.72 0.96
N ARG A 165 2.43 -8.97 0.84
CA ARG A 165 3.13 -9.42 -0.36
C ARG A 165 2.20 -9.32 -1.55
N TRP A 166 2.62 -8.62 -2.59
CA TRP A 166 1.93 -8.61 -3.87
C TRP A 166 2.10 -9.96 -4.55
N LYS A 167 1.01 -10.51 -5.09
CA LYS A 167 0.96 -11.82 -5.76
C LYS A 167 0.45 -11.68 -7.18
#